data_AF-A0A9D8TB54-F1
#
_entry.id   AF-A0A9D8TB54-F1
#
_cell.length_a   1.000
_cell.length_b   1.000
_cell.length_c   1.000
_cell.angle_alpha   90.00
_cell.angle_beta   90.00
_cell.angle_gamma   90.00
#
_symmetry.space_group_name_H-M   'P 1'
#
loop_
_entity.id
_entity.type
_entity.pdbx_description
1 polymer ?
#
loop_
_entity_poly.entity_id
_entity_poly.type
_entity_poly.pdbx_seq_one_letter_code
_entity_poly.pdbx_strand_id
1 'polypeptide(L)'
;MENELSKRMGLISAFVIFFGVLNMIALLLRTESAIGIWGIWETASASWDGEHHALKIVILCAYALAGLALNVLAMMFMLRSVKLMKSGLFFSKANVVVLRWSVLAYFVYDLCADNYNILYGMPKFVVQSDTIFLTCILLGFAMIYNAGLRMSEENKLTI
;
A
#
# COMPACT_ATOMS: atom_id res chain seq x y z
N MET A 1 -4.67 -0.36 -35.08
CA MET A 1 -4.85 -1.07 -33.79
C MET A 1 -3.81 -0.67 -32.74
N GLU A 2 -2.52 -0.70 -33.05
CA GLU A 2 -1.43 -0.40 -32.09
C GLU A 2 -1.49 1.01 -31.47
N ASN A 3 -1.90 2.01 -32.26
CA ASN A 3 -2.03 3.41 -31.82
C ASN A 3 -3.17 3.60 -30.79
N GLU A 4 -4.21 2.78 -30.84
CA GLU A 4 -5.35 2.88 -29.90
C GLU A 4 -5.03 2.18 -28.57
N LEU A 5 -4.41 1.00 -28.61
CA LEU A 5 -3.96 0.27 -27.43
C LEU A 5 -2.92 1.09 -26.63
N SER A 6 -1.95 1.71 -27.33
CA SER A 6 -0.93 2.54 -26.69
C SER A 6 -1.52 3.75 -25.97
N LYS A 7 -2.52 4.43 -26.57
CA LYS A 7 -3.26 5.55 -25.96
C LYS A 7 -4.04 5.11 -24.72
N ARG A 8 -4.80 4.01 -24.80
CA ARG A 8 -5.57 3.47 -23.65
C ARG A 8 -4.66 3.15 -22.46
N MET A 9 -3.50 2.55 -22.72
CA MET A 9 -2.53 2.21 -21.66
C MET A 9 -1.80 3.43 -21.08
N GLY A 10 -1.60 4.48 -21.89
CA GLY A 10 -1.12 5.77 -21.40
C GLY A 10 -2.12 6.40 -20.42
N LEU A 11 -3.41 6.37 -20.75
CA LEU A 11 -4.49 6.87 -19.89
C LEU A 11 -4.55 6.09 -18.56
N ILE A 12 -4.47 4.76 -18.61
CA ILE A 12 -4.44 3.91 -17.39
C ILE A 12 -3.24 4.27 -16.51
N SER A 13 -2.05 4.46 -17.11
CA SER A 13 -0.85 4.82 -16.34
C SER A 13 -1.00 6.19 -15.67
N ALA A 14 -1.56 7.18 -16.38
CA ALA A 14 -1.83 8.50 -15.82
C ALA A 14 -2.85 8.43 -14.67
N PHE A 15 -3.90 7.62 -14.83
CA PHE A 15 -4.91 7.39 -13.78
C PHE A 15 -4.29 6.77 -12.52
N VAL A 16 -3.46 5.73 -12.68
CA VAL A 16 -2.73 5.09 -11.58
C VAL A 16 -1.87 6.10 -10.83
N ILE A 17 -1.13 6.96 -11.55
CA ILE A 17 -0.28 7.99 -10.94
C ILE A 17 -1.14 9.01 -10.20
N PHE A 18 -2.21 9.50 -10.82
CA PHE A 18 -3.11 10.49 -10.22
C PHE A 18 -3.72 9.99 -8.90
N PHE A 19 -4.29 8.79 -8.89
CA PHE A 19 -4.88 8.20 -7.68
C PHE A 19 -3.82 7.83 -6.64
N GLY A 20 -2.64 7.37 -7.06
CA GLY A 20 -1.54 7.11 -6.14
C GLY A 20 -1.06 8.38 -5.44
N VAL A 21 -0.91 9.48 -6.19
CA VAL A 21 -0.54 10.80 -5.63
C VAL A 21 -1.62 11.34 -4.70
N LEU A 22 -2.90 11.27 -5.09
CA LEU A 22 -4.01 11.68 -4.23
C LEU A 22 -4.03 10.91 -2.90
N ASN A 23 -3.84 9.58 -2.94
CA ASN A 23 -3.78 8.76 -1.73
C ASN A 23 -2.58 9.12 -0.84
N MET A 24 -1.43 9.42 -1.43
CA MET A 24 -0.27 9.90 -0.66
C MET A 24 -0.54 11.25 -0.01
N ILE A 25 -1.17 12.20 -0.72
CA ILE A 25 -1.56 13.49 -0.14
C ILE A 25 -2.54 13.30 1.02
N ALA A 26 -3.58 12.47 0.84
CA ALA A 26 -4.55 12.18 1.89
C ALA A 26 -3.89 11.55 3.13
N LEU A 27 -2.94 10.64 2.94
CA LEU A 27 -2.16 10.02 4.01
C LEU A 27 -1.32 11.05 4.78
N LEU A 28 -0.64 11.95 4.05
CA LEU A 28 0.17 13.02 4.65
C LEU A 28 -0.72 13.99 5.45
N LEU A 29 -1.84 14.43 4.88
CA LEU A 29 -2.79 15.31 5.57
C LEU A 29 -3.32 14.68 6.87
N ARG A 30 -3.60 13.37 6.88
CA ARG A 30 -4.04 12.63 8.08
C ARG A 30 -2.92 12.45 9.11
N THR A 31 -1.68 12.38 8.67
CA THR A 31 -0.51 12.31 9.56
C THR A 31 -0.26 13.69 10.20
N GLU A 32 -0.31 14.75 9.40
CA GLU A 32 -0.11 16.14 9.85
C GLU A 32 -1.22 16.59 10.81
N SER A 33 -2.48 16.17 10.60
CA SER A 33 -3.56 16.46 11.54
C SER A 33 -3.35 15.78 12.89
N ALA A 34 -2.82 14.55 12.93
CA ALA A 34 -2.50 13.88 14.18
C ALA A 34 -1.36 14.57 14.96
N ILE A 35 -0.41 15.18 14.26
CA ILE A 35 0.67 15.99 14.88
C ILE A 35 0.15 17.35 15.37
N GLY A 36 -1.04 17.78 14.92
CA GLY A 36 -1.62 19.08 15.29
C GLY A 36 -1.06 20.26 14.49
N ILE A 37 -0.43 20.01 13.34
CA ILE A 37 0.11 21.05 12.45
C ILE A 37 -1.03 21.90 11.87
N TRP A 38 -2.17 21.26 11.57
CA TRP A 38 -3.37 21.93 11.08
C TRP A 38 -4.42 21.94 12.18
N GLY A 39 -4.45 23.01 12.99
CA GLY A 39 -5.53 23.28 13.95
C GLY A 39 -6.88 23.62 13.31
N ILE A 40 -7.13 23.16 12.09
CA ILE A 40 -8.25 23.58 11.22
C ILE A 40 -9.44 22.62 11.31
N TRP A 41 -9.24 21.44 11.89
CA TRP A 41 -10.33 20.51 12.15
C TRP A 41 -10.29 20.17 13.63
N GLU A 42 -11.44 20.24 14.31
CA GLU A 42 -11.66 19.73 15.67
C GLU A 42 -11.43 18.19 15.79
N THR A 43 -10.70 17.58 14.85
CA THR A 43 -10.07 16.28 15.06
C THR A 43 -9.03 16.45 16.15
N ALA A 44 -9.32 15.86 17.32
CA ALA A 44 -8.43 15.82 18.47
C ALA A 44 -6.97 15.72 18.02
N SER A 45 -6.13 16.67 18.44
CA SER A 45 -4.68 16.51 18.29
C SER A 45 -4.25 15.33 19.17
N ALA A 46 -3.19 14.61 18.76
CA ALA A 46 -2.65 13.55 19.60
C ALA A 46 -2.27 14.13 20.97
N SER A 47 -2.57 13.41 22.05
CA SER A 47 -2.11 13.76 23.38
C SER A 47 -0.64 13.38 23.47
N TRP A 48 0.25 14.32 23.15
CA TRP A 48 1.69 14.07 23.19
C TRP A 48 2.22 13.93 24.61
N ASP A 49 1.50 14.46 25.60
CA ASP A 49 1.82 14.32 27.01
C ASP A 49 1.36 12.95 27.58
N GLY A 50 2.20 12.36 28.44
CA GLY A 50 1.85 11.19 29.25
C GLY A 50 2.58 9.88 28.91
N GLU A 51 2.13 8.80 29.52
CA GLU A 51 2.69 7.45 29.37
C GLU A 51 2.62 6.97 27.91
N HIS A 52 3.59 6.12 27.52
CA HIS A 52 3.70 5.52 26.17
C HIS A 52 4.02 6.47 25.00
N HIS A 53 4.64 7.63 25.26
CA HIS A 53 5.10 8.55 24.20
C HIS A 53 5.90 7.86 23.08
N ALA A 54 6.81 6.93 23.42
CA ALA A 54 7.58 6.19 22.43
C ALA A 54 6.69 5.34 21.49
N LEU A 55 5.67 4.68 22.04
CA LEU A 55 4.72 3.88 21.26
C LEU A 55 3.90 4.77 20.31
N LYS A 56 3.47 5.96 20.77
CA LYS A 56 2.76 6.94 19.93
C LYS A 56 3.60 7.35 18.72
N ILE A 57 4.88 7.68 18.91
CA ILE A 57 5.80 7.99 17.80
C ILE A 57 5.92 6.78 16.86
N VAL A 58 6.14 5.59 17.40
CA VAL A 58 6.31 4.38 16.58
C VAL A 58 5.07 4.11 15.73
N ILE A 59 3.86 4.21 16.30
CA ILE A 59 2.61 4.01 15.56
C ILE A 59 2.47 5.04 14.45
N LEU A 60 2.69 6.33 14.73
CA LEU A 60 2.54 7.38 13.73
C LEU A 60 3.58 7.25 12.60
N CYS A 61 4.85 7.02 12.95
CA CYS A 61 5.92 6.85 11.97
C CYS A 61 5.72 5.58 11.13
N ALA A 62 5.36 4.46 11.76
CA ALA A 62 5.10 3.22 11.06
C ALA A 62 3.87 3.33 10.16
N TYR A 63 2.79 3.97 10.61
CA TYR A 63 1.60 4.29 9.80
C TYR A 63 1.97 5.07 8.54
N ALA A 64 2.68 6.18 8.69
CA ALA A 64 3.06 7.05 7.58
C ALA A 64 4.03 6.35 6.61
N LEU A 65 5.11 5.76 7.13
CA LEU A 65 6.14 5.10 6.30
C LEU A 65 5.59 3.87 5.59
N ALA A 66 4.84 3.02 6.28
CA ALA A 66 4.25 1.82 5.68
C ALA A 66 3.16 2.18 4.67
N GLY A 67 2.34 3.20 4.94
CA GLY A 67 1.32 3.71 4.01
C GLY A 67 1.95 4.31 2.74
N LEU A 68 3.03 5.08 2.86
CA LEU A 68 3.78 5.59 1.72
C LEU A 68 4.43 4.46 0.92
N ALA A 69 5.11 3.54 1.61
CA ALA A 69 5.72 2.37 0.98
C ALA A 69 4.69 1.54 0.22
N LEU A 70 3.53 1.27 0.81
CA LEU A 70 2.43 0.54 0.18
C LEU A 70 1.94 1.24 -1.09
N ASN A 71 1.72 2.57 -1.04
CA ASN A 71 1.30 3.35 -2.20
C ASN A 71 2.33 3.28 -3.34
N VAL A 72 3.61 3.48 -3.02
CA VAL A 72 4.70 3.40 -4.00
C VAL A 72 4.78 2.00 -4.62
N LEU A 73 4.74 0.95 -3.79
CA LEU A 73 4.78 -0.43 -4.27
C LEU A 73 3.56 -0.77 -5.14
N ALA A 74 2.36 -0.34 -4.75
CA ALA A 74 1.14 -0.54 -5.55
C ALA A 74 1.24 0.17 -6.91
N MET A 75 1.69 1.42 -6.95
CA MET A 75 1.94 2.14 -8.21
C MET A 75 2.98 1.42 -9.06
N MET A 76 4.10 0.98 -8.46
CA MET A 76 5.14 0.23 -9.16
C MET A 76 4.60 -1.06 -9.77
N PHE A 77 3.79 -1.81 -9.02
CA PHE A 77 3.14 -3.03 -9.52
C PHE A 77 2.22 -2.72 -10.70
N MET A 78 1.33 -1.74 -10.58
CA MET A 78 0.38 -1.39 -11.63
C MET A 78 1.08 -0.87 -12.89
N LEU A 79 2.02 0.07 -12.76
CA LEU A 79 2.77 0.63 -13.89
C LEU A 79 3.62 -0.43 -14.61
N ARG A 80 4.25 -1.35 -13.86
CA ARG A 80 4.98 -2.47 -14.46
C ARG A 80 4.04 -3.42 -15.17
N SER A 81 2.89 -3.76 -14.58
CA SER A 81 1.89 -4.61 -15.21
C SER A 81 1.37 -4.00 -16.52
N VAL A 82 1.11 -2.69 -16.57
CA VAL A 82 0.73 -1.99 -17.81
C VAL A 82 1.84 -2.05 -18.86
N LYS A 83 3.10 -1.83 -18.48
CA LYS A 83 4.24 -1.95 -19.39
C LYS A 83 4.41 -3.37 -19.93
N LEU A 84 4.23 -4.40 -19.09
CA LEU A 84 4.32 -5.79 -19.51
C LEU A 84 3.21 -6.16 -20.50
N MET A 85 1.99 -5.71 -20.25
CA MET A 85 0.87 -5.93 -21.17
C MET A 85 1.14 -5.32 -22.55
N LYS A 86 1.86 -4.19 -22.64
CA LYS A 86 2.29 -3.62 -23.94
C LYS A 86 3.20 -4.56 -24.71
N SER A 87 4.02 -5.34 -24.01
CA SER A 87 4.92 -6.33 -24.59
C SER A 87 4.31 -7.72 -24.79
N GLY A 88 3.00 -7.89 -24.54
CA GLY A 88 2.32 -9.20 -24.61
C GLY A 88 2.66 -10.14 -23.45
N LEU A 89 3.29 -9.64 -22.39
CA LEU A 89 3.63 -10.39 -21.19
C LEU A 89 2.68 -10.01 -20.05
N PHE A 90 2.28 -10.99 -19.25
CA PHE A 90 1.37 -10.75 -18.12
C PHE A 90 2.07 -10.78 -16.76
N PHE A 91 3.18 -11.50 -16.65
CA PHE A 91 3.86 -11.76 -15.37
C PHE A 91 5.32 -11.32 -15.39
N SER A 92 5.83 -10.86 -14.24
CA SER A 92 7.27 -10.64 -14.03
C SER A 92 7.74 -11.04 -12.63
N LYS A 93 8.98 -11.54 -12.54
CA LYS A 93 9.66 -11.84 -11.25
C LYS A 93 9.72 -10.61 -10.35
N ALA A 94 9.95 -9.44 -10.93
CA ALA A 94 10.02 -8.19 -10.18
C ALA A 94 8.69 -7.85 -9.49
N ASN A 95 7.55 -8.14 -10.12
CA ASN A 95 6.23 -7.90 -9.52
C ASN A 95 5.91 -8.88 -8.38
N VAL A 96 6.46 -10.10 -8.38
CA VAL A 96 6.35 -11.02 -7.23
C VAL A 96 7.01 -10.40 -5.99
N VAL A 97 8.22 -9.83 -6.16
CA VAL A 97 8.94 -9.16 -5.07
C VAL A 97 8.16 -7.95 -4.57
N VAL A 98 7.66 -7.11 -5.48
CA VAL A 98 6.82 -5.95 -5.13
C VAL A 98 5.59 -6.38 -4.34
N LEU A 99 4.86 -7.42 -4.77
CA LEU A 99 3.66 -7.91 -4.08
C LEU A 99 3.96 -8.41 -2.66
N ARG A 100 5.08 -9.13 -2.46
CA ARG A 100 5.48 -9.59 -1.11
C ARG A 100 5.75 -8.42 -0.17
N TRP A 101 6.45 -7.40 -0.64
CA TRP A 101 6.69 -6.18 0.13
C TRP A 101 5.39 -5.40 0.36
N SER A 102 4.47 -5.38 -0.62
CA SER A 102 3.14 -4.78 -0.44
C SER A 102 2.35 -5.47 0.68
N VAL A 103 2.41 -6.80 0.80
CA VAL A 103 1.73 -7.53 1.88
C VAL A 103 2.27 -7.11 3.25
N LEU A 104 3.60 -7.04 3.39
CA LEU A 104 4.23 -6.62 4.65
C LEU A 104 3.90 -5.15 4.96
N ALA A 105 4.04 -4.25 3.99
CA ALA A 105 3.71 -2.84 4.16
C ALA A 105 2.25 -2.63 4.52
N TYR A 106 1.33 -3.38 3.89
CA TYR A 106 -0.09 -3.35 4.23
C TYR A 106 -0.35 -3.80 5.66
N PHE A 107 0.22 -4.94 6.09
CA PHE A 107 0.05 -5.43 7.46
C PHE A 107 0.50 -4.40 8.49
N VAL A 108 1.68 -3.81 8.30
CA VAL A 108 2.21 -2.78 9.22
C VAL A 108 1.33 -1.52 9.19
N TYR A 109 0.93 -1.07 8.00
CA TYR A 109 0.06 0.10 7.84
C TYR A 109 -1.27 -0.09 8.56
N ASP A 110 -1.95 -1.20 8.30
CA ASP A 110 -3.29 -1.48 8.80
C ASP A 110 -3.28 -1.75 10.31
N LEU A 111 -2.27 -2.46 10.81
CA LEU A 111 -2.03 -2.61 12.25
C LEU A 111 -1.85 -1.25 12.94
N CYS A 112 -1.10 -0.31 12.34
CA CYS A 112 -0.93 1.02 12.91
C CYS A 112 -2.22 1.86 12.76
N ALA A 113 -3.00 1.64 11.70
CA ALA A 113 -4.28 2.32 11.48
C ALA A 113 -5.33 1.91 12.52
N ASP A 114 -5.40 0.63 12.86
CA ASP A 114 -6.26 0.10 13.93
C ASP A 114 -5.92 0.71 15.29
N ASN A 115 -4.63 0.92 15.52
CA ASN A 115 -4.09 1.40 16.77
C ASN A 115 -3.87 2.92 16.79
N TYR A 116 -4.35 3.63 15.76
CA TYR A 116 -4.22 5.08 15.64
C TYR A 116 -4.87 5.82 16.82
N ASN A 117 -5.89 5.21 17.43
CA ASN A 117 -6.58 5.71 18.61
C ASN A 117 -5.68 5.87 19.85
N ILE A 118 -4.54 5.16 19.91
CA ILE A 118 -3.53 5.29 20.98
C ILE A 118 -2.95 6.70 21.01
N LEU A 119 -2.88 7.38 19.86
CA LEU A 119 -2.45 8.76 19.76
C LEU A 119 -3.35 9.72 20.55
N TYR A 120 -4.62 9.36 20.74
CA TYR A 120 -5.63 10.18 21.41
C TYR A 120 -5.90 9.77 22.86
N GLY A 121 -5.02 8.94 23.45
CA GLY A 121 -5.11 8.55 24.86
C GLY A 121 -5.97 7.33 25.15
N MET A 122 -6.31 6.52 24.15
CA MET A 122 -6.98 5.22 24.34
C MET A 122 -5.93 4.08 24.32
N PRO A 123 -5.46 3.57 25.47
CA PRO A 123 -4.21 2.78 25.55
C PRO A 123 -4.34 1.31 25.13
N LYS A 124 -5.38 0.92 24.38
CA LYS A 124 -5.58 -0.49 24.03
C LYS A 124 -4.97 -0.81 22.67
N PHE A 125 -3.84 -1.52 22.69
CA PHE A 125 -3.32 -2.14 21.48
C PHE A 125 -4.19 -3.35 21.09
N VAL A 126 -4.73 -3.33 19.87
CA VAL A 126 -5.63 -4.36 19.35
C VAL A 126 -5.15 -4.78 17.97
N VAL A 127 -5.12 -6.08 17.72
CA VAL A 127 -4.98 -6.63 16.38
C VAL A 127 -6.38 -7.03 15.93
N GLN A 128 -6.97 -6.33 14.96
CA GLN A 128 -8.29 -6.71 14.46
C GLN A 128 -8.22 -7.97 13.60
N SER A 129 -9.27 -8.77 13.64
CA SER A 129 -9.42 -9.94 12.77
C SER A 129 -9.34 -9.56 11.29
N ASP A 130 -9.87 -8.39 10.95
CA ASP A 130 -10.00 -7.90 9.58
C ASP A 130 -8.62 -7.61 8.97
N THR A 131 -7.70 -7.03 9.76
CA THR A 131 -6.30 -6.83 9.36
C THR A 131 -5.60 -8.13 9.04
N ILE A 132 -5.77 -9.16 9.88
CA ILE A 132 -5.19 -10.49 9.63
C ILE A 132 -5.81 -11.10 8.36
N PHE A 133 -7.13 -11.04 8.24
CA PHE A 133 -7.86 -11.63 7.13
C PHE A 133 -7.49 -11.00 5.78
N LEU A 134 -7.47 -9.67 5.68
CA LEU A 134 -7.10 -8.95 4.46
C LEU A 134 -5.62 -9.16 4.11
N THR A 135 -4.73 -9.20 5.11
CA THR A 135 -3.32 -9.53 4.89
C THR A 135 -3.16 -10.94 4.31
N CYS A 136 -3.91 -11.92 4.82
CA CYS A 136 -3.92 -13.28 4.29
C CYS A 136 -4.46 -13.33 2.85
N ILE A 137 -5.48 -12.54 2.51
CA ILE A 137 -5.97 -12.43 1.13
C ILE A 137 -4.88 -11.88 0.20
N LEU A 138 -4.20 -10.81 0.59
CA LEU A 138 -3.10 -10.24 -0.20
C LEU A 138 -1.94 -11.22 -0.36
N LEU A 139 -1.63 -11.98 0.69
CA LEU A 139 -0.63 -13.04 0.64
C LEU A 139 -1.05 -14.13 -0.35
N GLY A 140 -2.31 -14.58 -0.29
CA GLY A 140 -2.88 -15.53 -1.24
C GLY A 140 -2.78 -15.04 -2.68
N PHE A 141 -3.10 -13.76 -2.92
CA PHE A 141 -2.93 -13.14 -4.23
C PHE A 141 -1.47 -13.14 -4.69
N ALA A 142 -0.52 -12.80 -3.82
CA ALA A 142 0.91 -12.83 -4.14
C ALA A 142 1.40 -14.25 -4.47
N MET A 143 0.86 -15.27 -3.80
CA MET A 143 1.16 -16.68 -4.07
C MET A 143 0.59 -17.12 -5.42
N ILE A 144 -0.66 -16.78 -5.73
CA ILE A 144 -1.30 -17.08 -7.02
C ILE A 144 -0.52 -16.41 -8.16
N TYR A 145 -0.13 -15.14 -7.99
CA TYR A 145 0.67 -14.42 -8.98
C TYR A 145 2.02 -15.11 -9.25
N ASN A 146 2.69 -15.58 -8.19
CA ASN A 146 3.95 -16.33 -8.32
C ASN A 146 3.75 -17.69 -9.01
N ALA A 147 2.64 -18.39 -8.75
CA ALA A 147 2.29 -19.63 -9.44
C ALA A 147 2.04 -19.39 -10.93
N GLY A 148 1.26 -18.35 -11.27
CA GLY A 148 1.00 -17.95 -12.65
C GLY A 148 2.27 -17.57 -13.42
N LEU A 149 3.23 -16.91 -12.74
CA LEU A 149 4.54 -16.64 -13.32
C LEU A 149 5.31 -17.93 -13.67
N ARG A 150 5.34 -18.91 -12.76
CA ARG A 150 6.02 -20.20 -13.00
C ARG A 150 5.42 -20.94 -14.19
N MET A 151 4.09 -21.05 -14.23
CA MET A 151 3.39 -21.65 -15.37
C MET A 151 3.66 -20.91 -16.68
N SER A 152 3.73 -19.56 -16.64
CA SER A 152 4.07 -18.76 -17.82
C SER A 152 5.52 -18.96 -18.29
N GLU A 153 6.45 -19.27 -17.39
CA GLU A 153 7.84 -19.57 -17.73
C GLU A 153 7.97 -20.99 -18.33
N GLU A 154 7.28 -21.97 -17.75
CA GLU A 154 7.24 -23.36 -18.26
C GLU A 154 6.63 -23.44 -19.67
N ASN A 155 5.53 -22.73 -19.93
CA ASN A 155 4.90 -22.71 -21.25
C ASN A 155 5.79 -22.08 -22.33
N LYS A 156 6.70 -21.16 -21.99
CA LYS A 156 7.67 -20.59 -22.94
C LYS A 156 8.82 -21.53 -23.30
N LEU A 157 9.05 -22.58 -22.50
CA LEU A 157 10.10 -23.56 -22.75
C LEU A 157 9.60 -24.74 -23.59
N THR A 158 8.28 -24.92 -23.69
CA THR A 158 7.65 -26.07 -24.34
C THR A 158 7.23 -25.78 -25.79
N ILE A 159 7.14 -24.51 -26.19
CA ILE A 159 6.75 -24.04 -27.52
C ILE A 159 7.96 -23.38 -28.18
#